data_AF-A0A8D9FW41-F1
#
_entry.id   AF-A0A8D9FW41-F1
#
_cell.length_a   1.000
_cell.length_b   1.000
_cell.length_c   1.000
_cell.angle_alpha   90.00
_cell.angle_beta   90.00
_cell.angle_gamma   90.00
#
_symmetry.space_group_name_H-M   'P 1'
#
loop_
_entity.id
_entity.type
_entity.pdbx_description
1 polymer ?
#
loop_
_entity_poly.entity_id
_entity_poly.type
_entity_poly.pdbx_seq_one_letter_code
_entity_poly.pdbx_strand_id
1 'polypeptide(L)' 'MILRQNTINKLEESTDEENDMLYLAFGLTEASRLGCQVIARPELDGVRLAIPSATRNFAVDGFVSKPH' A
#
# COMPACT_ATOMS: atom_id res chain seq x y z
N MET A 1 -1.80 1.50 -1.62
CA MET A 1 -3.00 2.29 -1.26
C MET A 1 -2.57 3.71 -0.93
N ILE A 2 -3.42 4.71 -1.09
CA ILE A 2 -3.12 6.13 -0.84
C ILE A 2 -3.86 6.57 0.42
N LEU A 3 -3.14 7.07 1.42
CA LEU A 3 -3.67 7.49 2.70
C LEU A 3 -3.73 9.02 2.80
N ARG A 4 -4.62 9.55 3.64
CA ARG A 4 -4.61 10.98 4.00
C ARG A 4 -3.38 11.28 4.87
N GLN A 5 -2.77 12.46 4.71
CA GLN A 5 -1.61 12.87 5.53
C GLN A 5 -1.87 12.74 7.05
N ASN A 6 -3.08 13.08 7.53
CA ASN A 6 -3.45 12.93 8.94
C ASN A 6 -3.39 11.48 9.44
N THR A 7 -3.54 10.50 8.55
CA THR A 7 -3.41 9.07 8.86
C THR A 7 -1.95 8.64 8.76
N ILE A 8 -1.20 9.16 7.79
CA ILE A 8 0.23 8.87 7.63
C ILE A 8 1.01 9.32 8.86
N ASN A 9 0.70 10.49 9.41
CA ASN A 9 1.33 10.99 10.63
C ASN A 9 1.06 10.12 11.87
N LYS A 10 0.03 9.26 11.82
CA LYS A 10 -0.31 8.30 12.89
C LYS A 10 0.31 6.92 12.65
N LEU A 11 0.83 6.67 11.46
CA LEU A 11 1.50 5.42 11.09
C LEU A 11 3.00 5.60 11.23
N GLU A 12 3.70 4.48 11.36
CA GLU A 12 5.16 4.46 11.33
C GLU A 12 5.67 4.88 9.95
N GLU A 13 6.85 5.50 9.88
CA GLU A 13 7.46 5.86 8.60
C GLU A 13 7.67 4.62 7.72
N SER A 14 7.59 4.81 6.41
CA SER A 14 7.82 3.71 5.47
C SER A 14 9.27 3.26 5.57
N THR A 15 9.51 1.94 5.58
CA THR A 15 10.87 1.43 5.54
C THR A 15 11.49 1.63 4.15
N ASP A 16 12.83 1.65 4.07
CA ASP A 16 13.51 1.77 2.78
C ASP A 16 13.12 0.65 1.80
N GLU A 17 12.92 -0.57 2.30
CA GLU A 17 12.42 -1.70 1.51
C GLU A 17 10.99 -1.48 0.97
N GLU A 18 10.11 -0.84 1.76
CA GLU A 18 8.77 -0.45 1.32
C GLU A 18 8.86 0.60 0.21
N ASN A 19 9.71 1.61 0.39
CA ASN A 19 9.92 2.67 -0.58
C ASN A 19 10.48 2.15 -1.91
N ASP A 20 11.41 1.19 -1.87
CA ASP A 20 11.95 0.53 -3.08
C ASP A 20 10.86 -0.21 -3.86
N MET A 21 9.95 -0.91 -3.16
CA MET A 21 8.82 -1.61 -3.79
C MET A 21 7.77 -0.62 -4.33
N LEU A 22 7.55 0.50 -3.64
CA LEU A 22 6.68 1.58 -4.09
C LEU A 22 7.27 2.27 -5.34
N TYR A 23 8.58 2.43 -5.44
CA TYR A 23 9.21 3.01 -6.65
C TYR A 23 8.92 2.22 -7.93
N LEU A 24 8.66 0.91 -7.81
CA LEU A 24 8.30 0.04 -8.95
C LEU A 24 6.84 0.17 -9.39
N ALA A 25 5.98 0.86 -8.61
CA ALA A 25 4.57 1.02 -8.91
C ALA A 25 4.28 2.41 -9.51
N PHE A 26 3.53 2.39 -10.62
CA PHE A 26 3.25 3.59 -11.42
C PHE A 26 2.29 4.54 -10.70
N GLY A 27 2.65 5.84 -10.63
CA GLY A 27 1.74 6.90 -10.17
C GLY A 27 1.56 7.02 -8.66
N LEU A 28 2.54 6.56 -7.86
CA LEU A 28 2.50 6.70 -6.42
C LEU A 28 2.95 8.09 -5.96
N THR A 29 2.22 8.64 -5.00
CA THR A 29 2.58 9.86 -4.26
C THR A 29 3.25 9.49 -2.93
N GLU A 30 3.95 10.41 -2.27
CA GLU A 30 4.49 10.23 -0.89
C GLU A 30 3.42 9.75 0.11
N ALA A 31 2.14 10.00 -0.21
CA ALA A 31 1.02 9.54 0.58
C ALA A 31 0.66 8.04 0.40
N SER A 32 1.46 7.28 -0.35
CA SER A 32 1.17 5.89 -0.70
C SER A 32 1.87 4.92 0.25
N ARG A 33 1.15 3.88 0.68
CA ARG A 33 1.67 2.79 1.51
C ARG A 33 1.24 1.43 0.99
N LEU A 34 2.00 0.40 1.34
CA LEU A 34 1.61 -0.98 1.10
C LEU A 34 0.46 -1.36 2.03
N GLY A 35 -0.63 -1.87 1.45
CA GLY A 35 -1.84 -2.25 2.21
C GLY A 35 -1.58 -3.28 3.30
N CYS A 36 -0.65 -4.21 3.05
CA CYS A 36 -0.29 -5.28 3.97
C CYS A 36 0.50 -4.83 5.20
N GLN A 37 1.12 -3.64 5.17
CA GLN A 37 1.95 -3.14 6.26
C GLN A 37 1.18 -2.20 7.21
N VAL A 38 -0.07 -1.88 6.89
CA VAL A 38 -0.92 -1.04 7.76
C VAL A 38 -1.78 -1.90 8.65
N ILE A 39 -1.45 -1.90 9.94
CA ILE A 39 -2.19 -2.63 10.97
C ILE A 39 -3.39 -1.81 11.41
N ALA A 40 -4.59 -2.40 11.35
CA ALA A 40 -5.80 -1.75 11.83
C ALA A 40 -5.73 -1.55 13.35
N ARG A 41 -5.83 -0.30 13.80
CA ARG A 41 -5.86 0.10 15.20
C ARG A 41 -7.10 0.96 15.48
N PRO A 42 -7.62 1.01 16.71
CA PRO A 42 -8.74 1.89 17.07
C PRO A 42 -8.50 3.36 16.74
N GLU A 43 -7.25 3.83 16.73
CA GLU A 43 -6.89 5.23 16.37
C GLU A 43 -7.10 5.57 14.88
N LEU A 44 -7.29 4.53 14.05
CA LEU A 44 -7.56 4.62 12.61
C LEU A 44 -9.06 4.53 12.30
N ASP A 45 -9.93 4.49 13.29
CA ASP A 45 -11.37 4.51 13.07
C ASP A 45 -11.80 5.78 12.31
N GLY A 46 -12.60 5.61 11.26
CA GLY A 46 -12.98 6.67 10.33
C GLY A 46 -11.91 7.08 9.30
N VAL A 47 -10.82 6.32 9.15
CA VAL A 47 -9.81 6.59 8.12
C VAL A 47 -10.40 6.55 6.70
N ARG A 48 -9.99 7.50 5.87
CA ARG A 48 -10.28 7.51 4.44
C ARG A 48 -9.01 7.20 3.66
N LEU A 49 -9.08 6.15 2.84
CA LEU A 49 -8.02 5.73 1.94
C LEU A 49 -8.55 5.68 0.51
N ALA A 50 -7.68 5.94 -0.46
CA ALA A 50 -7.98 5.78 -1.88
C ALA A 50 -7.19 4.57 -2.42
N ILE A 51 -7.88 3.73 -3.20
CA ILE A 51 -7.25 2.63 -3.92
C ILE A 51 -6.94 3.16 -5.33
N PRO A 52 -5.65 3.27 -5.71
CA PRO A 52 -5.29 3.73 -7.05
C PRO A 52 -5.78 2.73 -8.10
N SER A 53 -6.20 3.22 -9.26
CA SER A 53 -6.68 2.40 -10.38
C SER A 53 -5.61 1.44 -10.93
N ALA A 54 -4.33 1.77 -10.71
CA ALA A 54 -3.20 0.91 -11.02
C ALA A 54 -2.75 0.21 -9.73
N THR A 55 -3.19 -1.02 -9.53
CA THR A 55 -2.63 -1.93 -8.52
C THR A 55 -1.82 -3.01 -9.22
N ARG A 56 -0.53 -3.08 -8.92
CA ARG A 56 0.32 -4.25 -9.25
C ARG A 56 0.01 -5.36 -8.26
N ASN A 57 -1.25 -5.81 -8.24
CA ASN A 57 -1.60 -7.03 -7.52
C ASN A 57 -0.95 -8.16 -8.32
N PHE A 58 -0.04 -8.92 -7.71
CA PHE A 58 0.17 -10.29 -8.17
C PHE A 58 -1.22 -10.92 -8.20
N ALA A 59 -1.76 -11.10 -9.40
CA ALA A 59 -3.13 -11.55 -9.59
C ALA A 59 -3.30 -12.91 -8.91
N VAL A 60 -3.98 -12.94 -7.77
CA VAL A 60 -4.46 -14.16 -7.09
C VAL A 60 -5.81 -14.63 -7.65
N ASP A 61 -6.14 -14.22 -8.87
CA ASP A 61 -7.21 -14.85 -9.66
C ASP A 61 -6.63 -16.07 -10.39
N GLY A 62 -6.39 -17.14 -9.64
CA GLY A 62 -6.22 -18.50 -10.18
C GLY A 62 -5.01 -18.76 -11.09
N PHE A 63 -4.05 -17.85 -11.20
CA PHE A 63 -2.87 -18.07 -12.05
C PHE A 63 -1.85 -18.97 -11.34
N VAL A 64 -1.93 -20.27 -11.61
CA VAL A 64 -0.88 -21.23 -11.25
C VAL A 64 0.29 -21.05 -12.21
N SER A 65 1.35 -20.38 -11.78
CA SER A 65 2.61 -20.36 -12.51
C SER A 65 3.12 -21.79 -12.63
N LYS A 66 3.27 -22.27 -13.87
CA LYS A 66 3.93 -23.56 -14.13
C LYS A 66 5.41 -23.41 -13.77
N PRO A 67 5.98 -24.32 -12.97
CA PRO A 67 7.41 -24.33 -12.71
C PRO A 67 8.14 -24.69 -14.02
N HIS A 68 9.13 -23.89 -14.38
CA HIS A 68 10.18 -24.28 -15.31
C HIS A 68 11.40 -24.67 -14.49
#